data_AF-A0A7S1KFC3-F1
#
_entry.id   AF-A0A7S1KFC3-F1
#
_cell.length_a   1.000
_cell.length_b   1.000
_cell.length_c   1.000
_cell.angle_alpha   90.00
_cell.angle_beta   90.00
_cell.angle_gamma   90.00
#
_symmetry.space_group_name_H-M   'P 1'
#
loop_
_entity.id
_entity.type
_entity.pdbx_description
1 polymer ?
#
loop_
_entity_poly.entity_id
_entity_poly.type
_entity_poly.pdbx_seq_one_letter_code
_entity_poly.pdbx_strand_id
1 'polypeptide(L)'
;ERRRQEEAAVYKGLMTSCRKLIEGYDAKKETPASWMDRFMDSRKRGQRAPPEEQEEEKTFLSQIFYGVLRYMPFLSILVEALLVKHTAGTAKADSTLYKIVSYLTIFRSDELGPRELANIIRPQHPPAMHCLLQFLFNAEELNDWVKREWARIYDLKYIEDDIIGGLQRRKPKFIPLLEELAEQATQVEQAEAEAQGEEAQGGLPRPPPIPPTEAVPFNLSKPKPRLLPAPFPVSREVKANPVNEKVLKRTSLQKIMRKAKTRRVEVGKKTLQKYLRQPPEGQMAGEGEAEKPALCNPPGLQTMERPSDKERIREEVEKERNAELTFAPKVGGEVPEFGEAEVRLNTAAILRAD
;
A
#
# COMPACT_ATOMS: atom_id res chain seq x y z
N GLU A 1 33.69 7.75 -23.45
CA GLU A 1 32.90 6.51 -23.57
C GLU A 1 32.89 5.71 -22.27
N ARG A 2 34.05 5.29 -21.75
CA ARG A 2 34.20 4.60 -20.46
C ARG A 2 33.48 5.26 -19.27
N ARG A 3 33.66 6.57 -19.07
CA ARG A 3 32.95 7.34 -18.03
C ARG A 3 31.41 7.27 -18.16
N ARG A 4 30.88 7.29 -19.39
CA ARG A 4 29.44 7.20 -19.65
C ARG A 4 28.90 5.80 -19.32
N GLN A 5 29.69 4.76 -19.53
CA GLN A 5 29.34 3.38 -19.15
C GLN A 5 29.37 3.20 -17.62
N GLU A 6 30.33 3.81 -16.94
CA GLU A 6 30.40 3.82 -15.47
C GLU A 6 29.20 4.54 -14.86
N GLU A 7 28.87 5.74 -15.36
CA GLU A 7 27.66 6.48 -14.97
C GLU A 7 26.37 5.66 -15.23
N ALA A 8 26.27 5.02 -16.39
CA ALA A 8 25.14 4.14 -16.73
C ALA A 8 25.00 2.95 -15.76
N ALA A 9 26.10 2.34 -15.34
CA ALA A 9 26.10 1.25 -14.36
C ALA A 9 25.60 1.72 -12.99
N VAL A 10 25.98 2.94 -12.57
CA VAL A 10 25.49 3.55 -11.31
C VAL A 10 23.98 3.75 -11.36
N TYR A 11 23.44 4.40 -12.39
CA TYR A 11 22.00 4.60 -12.52
C TYR A 11 21.22 3.28 -12.61
N LYS A 12 21.77 2.28 -13.29
CA LYS A 12 21.16 0.93 -13.35
C LYS A 12 21.11 0.27 -11.97
N GLY A 13 22.19 0.37 -11.17
CA GLY A 13 22.22 -0.13 -9.79
C GLY A 13 21.26 0.62 -8.88
N LEU A 14 21.15 1.93 -9.04
CA LEU A 14 20.24 2.80 -8.29
C LEU A 14 18.78 2.46 -8.58
N MET A 15 18.41 2.32 -9.86
CA MET A 15 17.05 1.95 -10.27
C MET A 15 16.67 0.53 -9.83
N THR A 16 17.62 -0.41 -9.85
CA THR A 16 17.43 -1.76 -9.28
C THR A 16 17.13 -1.69 -7.79
N SER A 17 17.74 -0.74 -7.08
CA SER A 17 17.52 -0.54 -5.66
C SER A 17 16.17 0.13 -5.37
N CYS A 18 15.76 1.12 -6.17
CA CYS A 18 14.40 1.68 -6.14
C CYS A 18 13.35 0.58 -6.31
N ARG A 19 13.55 -0.32 -7.28
CA ARG A 19 12.65 -1.44 -7.55
C ARG A 19 12.51 -2.36 -6.33
N LYS A 20 13.64 -2.81 -5.76
CA LYS A 20 13.66 -3.65 -4.55
C LYS A 20 13.00 -2.97 -3.35
N LEU A 21 13.22 -1.66 -3.20
CA LEU A 21 12.67 -0.87 -2.11
C LEU A 21 11.14 -0.80 -2.19
N ILE A 22 10.58 -0.60 -3.39
CA ILE A 22 9.13 -0.53 -3.59
C ILE A 22 8.48 -1.91 -3.50
N GLU A 23 9.07 -2.94 -4.13
CA GLU A 23 8.54 -4.31 -4.11
C GLU A 23 8.60 -4.96 -2.72
N GLY A 24 9.62 -4.62 -1.93
CA GLY A 24 9.77 -5.15 -0.57
C GLY A 24 8.90 -4.47 0.49
N TYR A 25 8.26 -3.35 0.17
CA TYR A 25 7.45 -2.62 1.14
C TYR A 25 6.07 -3.27 1.35
N ASP A 26 5.73 -3.53 2.61
CA ASP A 26 4.41 -4.04 3.01
C ASP A 26 3.78 -3.12 4.04
N ALA A 27 2.75 -2.38 3.61
CA ALA A 27 2.05 -1.40 4.44
C ALA A 27 1.35 -2.00 5.68
N LYS A 28 1.13 -3.32 5.72
CA LYS A 28 0.52 -3.98 6.87
C LYS A 28 1.54 -4.31 7.96
N LYS A 29 2.82 -4.41 7.63
CA LYS A 29 3.88 -4.84 8.55
C LYS A 29 4.55 -3.68 9.24
N GLU A 30 4.85 -2.61 8.50
CA GLU A 30 5.66 -1.50 9.01
C GLU A 30 5.36 -0.18 8.31
N THR A 31 5.79 0.92 8.94
CA THR A 31 5.64 2.26 8.37
C THR A 31 6.65 2.48 7.24
N PRO A 32 6.32 3.31 6.23
CA PRO A 32 7.25 3.63 5.14
C PRO A 32 8.62 4.11 5.63
N ALA A 33 8.64 4.97 6.66
CA ALA A 33 9.88 5.48 7.25
C ALA A 33 10.73 4.39 7.89
N SER A 34 10.11 3.51 8.69
CA SER A 34 10.82 2.41 9.33
C SER A 34 11.38 1.41 8.32
N TRP A 35 10.65 1.14 7.24
CA TRP A 35 11.14 0.29 6.15
C TRP A 35 12.34 0.93 5.44
N MET A 36 12.26 2.22 5.11
CA MET A 36 13.32 2.94 4.43
C MET A 36 14.62 2.94 5.24
N ASP A 37 14.55 3.26 6.54
CA ASP A 37 15.74 3.24 7.39
C ASP A 37 16.34 1.83 7.50
N ARG A 38 15.50 0.79 7.68
CA ARG A 38 15.97 -0.61 7.69
C ARG A 38 16.64 -1.01 6.36
N PHE A 39 16.06 -0.60 5.24
CA PHE A 39 16.60 -0.86 3.91
C PHE A 39 17.97 -0.20 3.74
N MET A 40 18.10 1.07 4.14
CA MET A 40 19.39 1.77 4.10
C MET A 40 20.43 1.13 5.03
N ASP A 41 20.04 0.74 6.25
CA ASP A 41 20.94 0.08 7.20
C ASP A 41 21.40 -1.30 6.71
N SER A 42 20.58 -2.00 5.93
CA SER A 42 20.98 -3.25 5.27
C SER A 42 22.02 -3.03 4.18
N ARG A 43 21.93 -1.91 3.44
CA ARG A 43 22.91 -1.56 2.40
C ARG A 43 24.21 -1.00 2.97
N LYS A 44 24.15 -0.18 4.03
CA LYS A 44 25.33 0.33 4.74
C LYS A 44 26.25 -0.78 5.24
N ARG A 45 25.68 -1.91 5.66
CA ARG A 45 26.45 -3.08 6.11
C ARG A 45 27.20 -3.80 4.99
N GLY A 46 26.84 -3.57 3.73
CA GLY A 46 27.44 -4.21 2.56
C GLY A 46 28.31 -3.31 1.68
N GLN A 47 28.35 -1.99 1.92
CA GLN A 47 29.07 -1.03 1.08
C GLN A 47 30.10 -0.22 1.87
N ARG A 48 31.26 0.02 1.23
CA ARG A 48 32.36 0.86 1.73
C ARG A 48 32.44 2.16 0.91
N ALA A 49 31.30 2.82 0.71
CA ALA A 49 31.24 4.09 -0.01
C ALA A 49 31.54 5.28 0.93
N PRO A 50 32.01 6.44 0.44
CA PRO A 50 32.13 7.67 1.21
C PRO A 50 30.79 8.10 1.86
N PRO A 51 30.80 8.81 3.00
CA PRO A 51 29.56 9.23 3.68
C PRO A 51 28.65 10.15 2.84
N GLU A 52 29.23 11.05 2.04
CA GLU A 52 28.49 12.04 1.24
C GLU A 52 27.64 11.38 0.15
N GLU A 53 28.24 10.46 -0.63
CA GLU A 53 27.54 9.70 -1.67
C GLU A 53 26.38 8.86 -1.11
N GLN A 54 26.51 8.38 0.13
CA GLN A 54 25.44 7.65 0.80
C GLN A 54 24.25 8.53 1.17
N GLU A 55 24.48 9.80 1.51
CA GLU A 55 23.42 10.76 1.81
C GLU A 55 22.66 11.19 0.55
N GLU A 56 23.38 11.39 -0.56
CA GLU A 56 22.77 11.68 -1.86
C GLU A 56 21.92 10.49 -2.35
N GLU A 57 22.46 9.27 -2.28
CA GLU A 57 21.72 8.06 -2.62
C GLU A 57 20.51 7.86 -1.70
N LYS A 58 20.67 8.07 -0.39
CA LYS A 58 19.55 8.00 0.57
C LYS A 58 18.45 8.98 0.19
N THR A 59 18.82 10.21 -0.14
CA THR A 59 17.87 11.27 -0.48
C THR A 59 17.13 10.94 -1.76
N PHE A 60 17.83 10.51 -2.80
CA PHE A 60 17.23 10.08 -4.06
C PHE A 60 16.25 8.91 -3.87
N LEU A 61 16.68 7.84 -3.19
CA LEU A 61 15.83 6.67 -2.91
C LEU A 61 14.61 7.06 -2.09
N SER A 62 14.77 7.93 -1.09
CA SER A 62 13.67 8.42 -0.26
C SER A 62 12.66 9.18 -1.12
N GLN A 63 13.12 10.14 -1.93
CA GLN A 63 12.26 10.95 -2.79
C GLN A 63 11.46 10.11 -3.78
N ILE A 64 12.08 9.09 -4.40
CA ILE A 64 11.38 8.17 -5.29
C ILE A 64 10.41 7.30 -4.51
N PHE A 65 10.83 6.71 -3.41
CA PHE A 65 10.00 5.80 -2.63
C PHE A 65 8.72 6.47 -2.12
N TYR A 66 8.86 7.61 -1.42
CA TYR A 66 7.71 8.36 -0.92
C TYR A 66 6.87 8.94 -2.06
N GLY A 67 7.52 9.36 -3.15
CA GLY A 67 6.85 9.86 -4.34
C GLY A 67 5.97 8.82 -5.02
N VAL A 68 6.53 7.65 -5.31
CA VAL A 68 5.80 6.54 -5.91
C VAL A 68 4.68 6.10 -4.97
N LEU A 69 4.95 5.91 -3.67
CA LEU A 69 3.92 5.57 -2.68
C LEU A 69 2.75 6.54 -2.65
N ARG A 70 3.03 7.85 -2.69
CA ARG A 70 2.01 8.91 -2.69
C ARG A 70 1.13 8.85 -3.94
N TYR A 71 1.74 8.60 -5.10
CA TYR A 71 1.02 8.56 -6.39
C TYR A 71 0.70 7.14 -6.87
N MET A 72 0.78 6.13 -5.99
CA MET A 72 0.57 4.71 -6.36
C MET A 72 -0.74 4.45 -7.11
N PRO A 73 -1.91 4.97 -6.69
CA PRO A 73 -3.16 4.75 -7.41
C PRO A 73 -3.12 5.33 -8.83
N PHE A 74 -2.59 6.55 -8.97
CA PHE A 74 -2.44 7.23 -10.25
C PHE A 74 -1.51 6.47 -11.20
N LEU A 75 -0.35 6.05 -10.70
CA LEU A 75 0.65 5.31 -11.48
C LEU A 75 0.18 3.91 -11.84
N SER A 76 -0.61 3.26 -10.98
CA SER A 76 -1.13 1.92 -11.25
C SER A 76 -2.12 1.93 -12.42
N ILE A 77 -3.03 2.91 -12.47
CA ILE A 77 -3.94 3.10 -13.62
C ILE A 77 -3.16 3.25 -14.94
N LEU A 78 -2.12 4.09 -14.93
CA LEU A 78 -1.31 4.34 -16.12
C LEU A 78 -0.60 3.06 -16.59
N VAL A 79 0.06 2.35 -15.68
CA VAL A 79 0.80 1.13 -16.02
C VAL A 79 -0.15 0.01 -16.43
N GLU A 80 -1.32 -0.10 -15.83
CA GLU A 80 -2.35 -1.05 -16.27
C GLU A 80 -2.81 -0.76 -17.70
N ALA A 81 -3.07 0.51 -18.03
CA ALA A 81 -3.44 0.90 -19.40
C ALA A 81 -2.32 0.63 -20.41
N LEU A 82 -1.07 0.93 -20.06
CA LEU A 82 0.11 0.63 -20.87
C LEU A 82 0.21 -0.87 -21.18
N LEU A 83 0.14 -1.72 -20.15
CA LEU A 83 0.28 -3.17 -20.29
C LEU A 83 -0.86 -3.78 -21.12
N VAL A 84 -2.04 -3.17 -21.14
CA VAL A 84 -3.18 -3.61 -21.96
C VAL A 84 -3.04 -3.17 -23.41
N LYS A 85 -2.59 -1.93 -23.65
CA LYS A 85 -2.48 -1.38 -25.02
C LYS A 85 -1.21 -1.86 -25.74
N HIS A 86 -0.09 -2.01 -25.04
CA HIS A 86 1.22 -2.37 -25.62
C HIS A 86 1.75 -3.70 -25.07
N THR A 87 1.02 -4.79 -25.29
CA THR A 87 1.38 -6.13 -24.79
C THR A 87 2.67 -6.69 -25.38
N ALA A 88 3.00 -6.35 -26.64
CA ALA A 88 4.16 -6.91 -27.34
C ALA A 88 5.49 -6.31 -26.88
N GLY A 89 5.51 -5.03 -26.50
CA GLY A 89 6.73 -4.30 -26.12
C GLY A 89 6.90 -4.08 -24.61
N THR A 90 5.96 -4.54 -23.79
CA THR A 90 5.99 -4.32 -22.34
C THR A 90 5.81 -5.61 -21.54
N ALA A 91 6.61 -5.75 -20.49
CA ALA A 91 6.58 -6.92 -19.62
C ALA A 91 5.94 -6.58 -18.28
N LYS A 92 4.98 -7.40 -17.82
CA LYS A 92 4.38 -7.24 -16.48
C LYS A 92 5.42 -7.33 -15.36
N ALA A 93 6.51 -8.07 -15.58
CA ALA A 93 7.64 -8.16 -14.65
C ALA A 93 8.24 -6.79 -14.33
N ASP A 94 8.16 -5.82 -15.25
CA ASP A 94 8.72 -4.49 -15.09
C ASP A 94 7.68 -3.44 -14.67
N SER A 95 6.52 -3.88 -14.18
CA SER A 95 5.46 -2.97 -13.69
C SER A 95 5.98 -1.96 -12.67
N THR A 96 6.83 -2.38 -11.73
CA THR A 96 7.45 -1.48 -10.75
C THR A 96 8.34 -0.44 -11.42
N LEU A 97 9.14 -0.86 -12.40
CA LEU A 97 10.02 0.03 -13.16
C LEU A 97 9.20 1.07 -13.93
N TYR A 98 8.12 0.65 -14.59
CA TYR A 98 7.21 1.56 -15.29
C TYR A 98 6.60 2.59 -14.34
N LYS A 99 6.21 2.21 -13.12
CA LYS A 99 5.71 3.17 -12.11
C LYS A 99 6.78 4.18 -11.70
N ILE A 100 8.02 3.75 -11.46
CA ILE A 100 9.13 4.65 -11.09
C ILE A 100 9.42 5.64 -12.22
N VAL A 101 9.60 5.16 -13.44
CA VAL A 101 9.93 6.01 -14.59
C VAL A 101 8.77 6.96 -14.90
N SER A 102 7.52 6.48 -14.83
CA SER A 102 6.34 7.33 -15.00
C SER A 102 6.26 8.44 -13.93
N TYR A 103 6.58 8.12 -12.67
CA TYR A 103 6.64 9.13 -11.61
C TYR A 103 7.68 10.20 -11.92
N LEU A 104 8.88 9.80 -12.33
CA LEU A 104 9.96 10.73 -12.67
C LEU A 104 9.57 11.61 -13.87
N THR A 105 8.99 11.03 -14.91
CA THR A 105 8.63 11.75 -16.14
C THR A 105 7.43 12.68 -15.95
N ILE A 106 6.43 12.32 -15.14
CA ILE A 106 5.22 13.12 -14.96
C ILE A 106 5.43 14.22 -13.92
N PHE A 107 6.03 13.89 -12.77
CA PHE A 107 6.07 14.78 -11.61
C PHE A 107 7.43 15.44 -11.36
N ARG A 108 8.54 14.85 -11.82
CA ARG A 108 9.89 15.32 -11.51
C ARG A 108 10.69 15.80 -12.71
N SER A 109 10.13 15.74 -13.92
CA SER A 109 10.84 16.11 -15.15
C SER A 109 11.30 17.57 -15.16
N ASP A 110 10.56 18.47 -14.50
CA ASP A 110 10.89 19.89 -14.43
C ASP A 110 11.98 20.20 -13.39
N GLU A 111 12.04 19.42 -12.31
CA GLU A 111 13.05 19.57 -11.25
C GLU A 111 14.37 18.90 -11.63
N LEU A 112 14.30 17.69 -12.19
CA LEU A 112 15.47 16.89 -12.57
C LEU A 112 16.07 17.36 -13.91
N GLY A 113 15.22 17.87 -14.80
CA GLY A 113 15.59 18.24 -16.15
C GLY A 113 15.66 17.05 -17.11
N PRO A 114 15.55 17.31 -18.44
CA PRO A 114 15.45 16.26 -19.44
C PRO A 114 16.75 15.46 -19.64
N ARG A 115 17.91 16.09 -19.43
CA ARG A 115 19.22 15.43 -19.60
C ARG A 115 19.48 14.37 -18.54
N GLU A 116 19.22 14.72 -17.29
CA GLU A 116 19.43 13.82 -16.17
C GLU A 116 18.41 12.68 -16.18
N LEU A 117 17.14 12.98 -16.51
CA LEU A 117 16.14 11.94 -16.71
C LEU A 117 16.53 10.98 -17.85
N ALA A 118 17.10 11.48 -18.95
CA ALA A 118 17.62 10.64 -20.02
C ALA A 118 18.77 9.74 -19.54
N ASN A 119 19.67 10.23 -18.67
CA ASN A 119 20.75 9.42 -18.09
C ASN A 119 20.24 8.29 -17.19
N ILE A 120 19.09 8.48 -16.52
CA ILE A 120 18.45 7.43 -15.72
C ILE A 120 17.76 6.38 -16.60
N ILE A 121 17.14 6.81 -17.70
CA ILE A 121 16.33 5.95 -18.59
C ILE A 121 17.19 5.12 -19.54
N ARG A 122 18.23 5.71 -20.17
CA ARG A 122 19.07 5.01 -21.16
C ARG A 122 19.66 3.67 -20.70
N PRO A 123 20.13 3.50 -19.45
CA PRO A 123 20.70 2.23 -18.99
C PRO A 123 19.66 1.13 -18.73
N GLN A 124 18.36 1.45 -18.80
CA GLN A 124 17.28 0.49 -18.67
C GLN A 124 16.99 -0.19 -20.00
N HIS A 125 16.05 -1.15 -20.02
CA HIS A 125 15.69 -1.91 -21.22
C HIS A 125 15.10 -0.99 -22.32
N PRO A 126 15.81 -0.74 -23.44
CA PRO A 126 15.42 0.30 -24.41
C PRO A 126 14.04 0.10 -25.07
N PRO A 127 13.67 -1.11 -25.54
CA PRO A 127 12.33 -1.32 -26.13
C PRO A 127 11.20 -0.99 -25.17
N ALA A 128 11.33 -1.42 -23.91
CA ALA A 128 10.30 -1.20 -22.89
C ALA A 128 10.19 0.28 -22.49
N MET A 129 11.31 1.00 -22.44
CA MET A 129 11.32 2.44 -22.16
C MET A 129 10.78 3.26 -23.33
N HIS A 130 11.07 2.84 -24.57
CA HIS A 130 10.48 3.46 -25.77
C HIS A 130 8.96 3.35 -25.73
N CYS A 131 8.40 2.14 -25.57
CA CYS A 131 6.96 1.94 -25.49
C CYS A 131 6.31 2.76 -24.36
N LEU A 132 6.93 2.80 -23.17
CA LEU A 132 6.43 3.58 -22.05
C LEU A 132 6.37 5.08 -22.36
N LEU A 133 7.47 5.66 -22.87
CA LEU A 133 7.55 7.09 -23.14
C LEU A 133 6.66 7.49 -24.32
N GLN A 134 6.58 6.64 -25.35
CA GLN A 134 5.69 6.84 -26.49
C GLN A 134 4.23 6.94 -26.02
N PHE A 135 3.79 6.01 -25.18
CA PHE A 135 2.47 6.02 -24.56
C PHE A 135 2.24 7.28 -23.70
N LEU A 136 3.20 7.64 -22.84
CA LEU A 136 3.11 8.82 -21.98
C LEU A 136 2.97 10.14 -22.76
N PHE A 137 3.61 10.26 -23.92
CA PHE A 137 3.55 11.47 -24.75
C PHE A 137 2.46 11.42 -25.83
N ASN A 138 1.67 10.35 -25.89
CA ASN A 138 0.52 10.23 -26.78
C ASN A 138 -0.75 10.78 -26.10
N ALA A 139 -1.14 12.00 -26.47
CA ALA A 139 -2.32 12.65 -25.89
C ALA A 139 -3.62 11.88 -26.20
N GLU A 140 -3.73 11.25 -27.35
CA GLU A 140 -4.96 10.55 -27.75
C GLU A 140 -5.17 9.31 -26.89
N GLU A 141 -4.11 8.52 -26.69
CA GLU A 141 -4.13 7.33 -25.84
C GLU A 141 -4.38 7.68 -24.37
N LEU A 142 -3.79 8.77 -23.86
CA LEU A 142 -4.04 9.24 -22.50
C LEU A 142 -5.47 9.77 -22.33
N ASN A 143 -6.05 10.42 -23.35
CA ASN A 143 -7.41 10.97 -23.28
C ASN A 143 -8.51 9.91 -23.36
N ASP A 144 -8.22 8.70 -23.82
CA ASP A 144 -9.17 7.59 -23.96
C ASP A 144 -9.63 7.07 -22.57
N TRP A 145 -9.02 5.98 -22.08
CA TRP A 145 -9.41 5.39 -20.80
C TRP A 145 -8.67 6.02 -19.61
N VAL A 146 -7.40 6.37 -19.77
CA VAL A 146 -6.53 6.80 -18.66
C VAL A 146 -7.06 8.07 -17.99
N LYS A 147 -7.41 9.10 -18.78
CA LYS A 147 -7.99 10.34 -18.25
C LYS A 147 -9.25 10.09 -17.44
N ARG A 148 -10.14 9.23 -17.92
CA ARG A 148 -11.40 8.90 -17.24
C ARG A 148 -11.15 8.29 -15.86
N GLU A 149 -10.17 7.40 -15.74
CA GLU A 149 -9.84 6.77 -14.46
C GLU A 149 -9.11 7.72 -13.52
N TRP A 150 -8.18 8.53 -14.04
CA TRP A 150 -7.54 9.56 -13.24
C TRP A 150 -8.53 10.58 -12.69
N ALA A 151 -9.55 10.96 -13.47
CA ALA A 151 -10.59 11.91 -13.07
C ALA A 151 -11.50 11.40 -11.94
N ARG A 152 -11.41 10.11 -11.58
CA ARG A 152 -12.08 9.55 -10.40
C ARG A 152 -11.34 9.88 -9.10
N ILE A 153 -10.04 10.18 -9.19
CA ILE A 153 -9.16 10.37 -8.04
C ILE A 153 -8.68 11.83 -7.95
N TYR A 154 -8.54 12.51 -9.09
CA TYR A 154 -8.09 13.89 -9.20
C TYR A 154 -9.10 14.74 -9.97
N ASP A 155 -9.04 16.06 -9.79
CA ASP A 155 -9.84 17.00 -10.56
C ASP A 155 -9.51 16.92 -12.06
N LEU A 156 -10.54 16.99 -12.89
CA LEU A 156 -10.43 16.95 -14.34
C LEU A 156 -9.52 18.07 -14.86
N LYS A 157 -9.65 19.29 -14.32
CA LYS A 157 -8.82 20.43 -14.75
C LYS A 157 -7.33 20.18 -14.52
N TYR A 158 -7.00 19.64 -13.36
CA TYR A 158 -5.63 19.27 -13.03
C TYR A 158 -5.08 18.22 -14.01
N ILE A 159 -5.89 17.22 -14.39
CA ILE A 159 -5.46 16.20 -15.34
C ILE A 159 -5.25 16.78 -16.74
N GLU A 160 -6.16 17.62 -17.21
CA GLU A 160 -6.10 18.19 -18.56
C GLU A 160 -4.97 19.20 -18.69
N ASP A 161 -4.85 20.15 -17.77
CA ASP A 161 -3.95 21.30 -17.89
C ASP A 161 -2.54 21.01 -17.37
N ASP A 162 -2.44 20.37 -16.19
CA ASP A 162 -1.18 20.16 -15.49
C ASP A 162 -0.52 18.84 -15.88
N ILE A 163 -1.28 17.74 -15.96
CA ILE A 163 -0.74 16.41 -16.28
C ILE A 163 -0.58 16.24 -17.80
N ILE A 164 -1.68 16.14 -18.54
CA ILE A 164 -1.65 15.87 -19.99
C ILE A 164 -1.06 17.09 -20.72
N GLY A 165 -1.55 18.29 -20.41
CA GLY A 165 -1.01 19.53 -20.94
C GLY A 165 0.47 19.72 -20.61
N GLY A 166 0.88 19.40 -19.38
CA GLY A 166 2.29 19.43 -18.98
C GLY A 166 3.17 18.47 -19.78
N LEU A 167 2.71 17.24 -19.98
CA LEU A 167 3.40 16.25 -20.81
C LEU A 167 3.54 16.73 -22.26
N GLN A 168 2.49 17.29 -22.85
CA GLN A 168 2.55 17.81 -24.22
C GLN A 168 3.52 19.00 -24.35
N ARG A 169 3.56 19.91 -23.37
CA ARG A 169 4.53 21.01 -23.34
C ARG A 169 5.98 20.50 -23.26
N ARG A 170 6.22 19.36 -22.58
CA ARG A 170 7.55 18.78 -22.39
C ARG A 170 7.97 17.83 -23.50
N LYS A 171 7.02 17.22 -24.23
CA LYS A 171 7.24 16.31 -25.36
C LYS A 171 8.40 16.71 -26.28
N PRO A 172 8.50 17.95 -26.80
CA PRO A 172 9.60 18.32 -27.71
C PRO A 172 11.00 18.14 -27.11
N LYS A 173 11.16 18.24 -25.79
CA LYS A 173 12.44 18.01 -25.10
C LYS A 173 12.84 16.53 -25.03
N PHE A 174 11.87 15.62 -25.20
CA PHE A 174 12.06 14.17 -25.10
C PHE A 174 12.04 13.47 -26.46
N ILE A 175 11.74 14.17 -27.56
CA ILE A 175 11.81 13.61 -28.92
C ILE A 175 13.18 13.00 -29.22
N PRO A 176 14.33 13.66 -28.94
CA PRO A 176 15.63 13.06 -29.23
C PRO A 176 15.86 11.77 -28.46
N LEU A 177 15.40 11.70 -27.20
CA LEU A 177 15.50 10.47 -26.40
C LEU A 177 14.60 9.36 -26.95
N LEU A 178 13.40 9.70 -27.44
CA LEU A 178 12.48 8.74 -28.04
C LEU A 178 13.05 8.13 -29.33
N GLU A 179 13.66 8.96 -30.17
CA GLU A 179 14.34 8.54 -31.41
C GLU A 179 15.56 7.65 -31.09
N GLU A 180 16.42 8.08 -30.16
CA GLU A 180 17.55 7.27 -29.68
C GLU A 180 17.08 5.89 -29.17
N LEU A 181 16.00 5.85 -28.37
CA LEU A 181 15.47 4.59 -27.83
C LEU A 181 14.82 3.72 -28.90
N ALA A 182 14.21 4.31 -29.94
CA ALA A 182 13.65 3.56 -31.07
C ALA A 182 14.77 2.87 -31.87
N GLU A 183 15.84 3.60 -32.18
CA GLU A 183 17.02 3.06 -32.89
C GLU A 183 17.66 1.92 -32.10
N GLN A 184 17.84 2.10 -30.78
CA GLN A 184 18.37 1.06 -29.90
C GLN A 184 17.44 -0.15 -29.79
N ALA A 185 16.12 0.06 -29.77
CA ALA A 185 15.16 -1.03 -29.74
C ALA A 185 15.24 -1.90 -31.01
N THR A 186 15.32 -1.27 -32.19
CA THR A 186 15.47 -2.00 -33.46
C THR A 186 16.78 -2.80 -33.51
N GLN A 187 17.87 -2.23 -32.98
CA GLN A 187 19.17 -2.93 -32.91
C GLN A 187 19.12 -4.13 -31.96
N VAL A 188 18.43 -4.02 -30.82
CA VAL A 188 18.26 -5.13 -29.87
C VAL A 188 17.41 -6.23 -30.49
N GLU A 189 16.30 -5.91 -31.16
CA GLU A 189 15.46 -6.91 -31.84
C GLU A 189 16.23 -7.63 -32.96
N GLN A 190 17.07 -6.90 -33.72
CA GLN A 190 17.94 -7.49 -34.73
C GLN A 190 19.01 -8.38 -34.10
N ALA A 191 19.67 -7.93 -33.03
CA ALA A 191 20.67 -8.73 -32.32
C ALA A 191 20.07 -9.98 -31.64
N GLU A 192 18.84 -9.91 -31.12
CA GLU A 192 18.12 -11.06 -30.58
C GLU A 192 17.67 -12.03 -31.67
N ALA A 193 17.25 -11.53 -32.84
CA ALA A 193 16.94 -12.36 -34.00
C ALA A 193 18.19 -13.04 -34.58
N GLU A 194 19.33 -12.34 -34.59
CA GLU A 194 20.63 -12.88 -34.98
C GLU A 194 21.16 -13.86 -33.93
N ALA A 195 21.05 -13.58 -32.63
CA ALA A 195 21.43 -14.50 -31.56
C ALA A 195 20.55 -15.76 -31.54
N GLN A 196 19.25 -15.66 -31.83
CA GLN A 196 18.38 -16.82 -32.05
C GLN A 196 18.71 -17.56 -33.36
N GLY A 197 19.28 -16.87 -34.35
CA GLY A 197 19.86 -17.46 -35.56
C GLY A 197 21.25 -18.09 -35.36
N GLU A 198 22.04 -17.61 -34.40
CA GLU A 198 23.38 -18.08 -34.06
C GLU A 198 23.38 -19.15 -32.96
N GLU A 199 22.35 -19.22 -32.10
CA GLU A 199 22.06 -20.41 -31.29
C GLU A 199 21.74 -21.64 -32.17
N ALA A 200 21.44 -21.44 -33.47
CA ALA A 200 21.39 -22.51 -34.47
C ALA A 200 22.76 -22.85 -35.11
N GLN A 201 23.84 -22.16 -34.75
CA GLN A 201 25.21 -22.49 -35.18
C GLN A 201 26.09 -23.06 -34.06
N GLY A 202 25.62 -23.01 -32.80
CA GLY A 202 26.31 -23.53 -31.63
C GLY A 202 25.75 -24.84 -31.06
N GLY A 203 25.20 -25.75 -31.86
CA GLY A 203 24.74 -27.06 -31.36
C GLY A 203 23.86 -27.85 -32.31
N LEU A 204 24.47 -28.80 -33.03
CA LEU A 204 23.91 -29.75 -34.00
C LEU A 204 23.49 -29.17 -35.37
N PRO A 205 23.89 -29.82 -36.49
CA PRO A 205 23.58 -29.34 -37.82
C PRO A 205 22.06 -29.34 -38.07
N ARG A 206 21.55 -28.23 -38.60
CA ARG A 206 20.18 -28.11 -39.12
C ARG A 206 19.94 -29.27 -40.12
N PRO A 207 18.92 -30.12 -39.92
CA PRO A 207 18.59 -31.15 -40.90
C PRO A 207 18.22 -30.48 -42.24
N PRO A 208 18.53 -31.12 -43.38
CA PRO A 208 18.21 -30.57 -44.69
C PRO A 208 16.70 -30.28 -44.80
N PRO A 209 16.29 -29.30 -45.64
CA PRO A 209 14.89 -28.99 -45.85
C PRO A 209 14.14 -30.26 -46.23
N ILE A 210 13.17 -30.63 -45.39
CA ILE A 210 12.33 -31.81 -45.56
C ILE A 210 11.59 -31.63 -46.89
N PRO A 211 11.69 -32.59 -47.85
CA PRO A 211 10.94 -32.49 -49.08
C PRO A 211 9.43 -32.46 -48.80
N PRO A 212 8.62 -31.85 -49.68
CA PRO A 212 7.17 -31.79 -49.51
C PRO A 212 6.59 -33.17 -49.23
N THR A 213 5.83 -33.28 -48.14
CA THR A 213 5.27 -34.56 -47.68
C THR A 213 4.19 -35.05 -48.63
N GLU A 214 4.40 -36.22 -49.24
CA GLU A 214 3.35 -36.94 -49.97
C GLU A 214 2.44 -37.70 -49.00
N ALA A 215 1.13 -37.58 -49.17
CA ALA A 215 0.15 -38.21 -48.28
C ALA A 215 0.07 -39.72 -48.53
N VAL A 216 0.69 -40.51 -47.64
CA VAL A 216 0.52 -41.97 -47.59
C VAL A 216 -0.73 -42.31 -46.77
N PRO A 217 -1.69 -43.09 -47.32
CA PRO A 217 -2.86 -43.51 -46.55
C PRO A 217 -2.42 -44.39 -45.36
N PHE A 218 -2.88 -44.04 -44.16
CA PHE A 218 -2.52 -44.74 -42.94
C PHE A 218 -3.28 -46.07 -42.80
N ASN A 219 -2.59 -47.10 -42.33
CA ASN A 219 -3.24 -48.34 -41.95
C ASN A 219 -4.03 -48.15 -40.65
N LEU A 220 -5.37 -48.24 -40.75
CA LEU A 220 -6.30 -48.19 -39.61
C LEU A 220 -6.08 -49.38 -38.66
N SER A 221 -5.17 -49.23 -37.70
CA SER A 221 -5.08 -50.15 -36.57
C SER A 221 -6.16 -49.80 -35.55
N LYS A 222 -6.92 -50.81 -35.09
CA LYS A 222 -7.95 -50.59 -34.06
C LYS A 222 -7.26 -50.17 -32.75
N PRO A 223 -7.69 -49.08 -32.10
CA PRO A 223 -7.04 -48.60 -30.88
C PRO A 223 -7.16 -49.66 -29.78
N LYS A 224 -6.02 -50.03 -29.20
CA LYS A 224 -5.97 -50.94 -28.06
C LYS A 224 -6.59 -50.23 -26.85
N PRO A 225 -7.61 -50.79 -26.17
CA PRO A 225 -8.26 -50.13 -25.05
C PRO A 225 -7.24 -49.89 -23.93
N ARG A 226 -7.22 -48.66 -23.40
CA ARG A 226 -6.29 -48.28 -22.33
C ARG A 226 -6.73 -48.97 -21.04
N LEU A 227 -5.88 -49.83 -20.49
CA LEU A 227 -6.06 -50.35 -19.13
C LEU A 227 -5.58 -49.29 -18.16
N LEU A 228 -6.49 -48.72 -17.38
CA LEU A 228 -6.14 -47.82 -16.29
C LEU A 228 -5.45 -48.63 -15.18
N PRO A 229 -4.33 -48.15 -14.61
CA PRO A 229 -3.72 -48.78 -13.46
C PRO A 229 -4.68 -48.73 -12.26
N ALA A 230 -4.74 -49.83 -11.50
CA ALA A 230 -5.59 -49.91 -10.32
C ALA A 230 -5.15 -48.86 -9.27
N PRO A 231 -6.11 -48.18 -8.60
CA PRO A 231 -5.78 -47.15 -7.62
C PRO A 231 -5.06 -47.75 -6.42
N PHE A 232 -3.99 -47.08 -5.97
CA PHE A 232 -3.24 -47.49 -4.79
C PHE A 232 -4.05 -47.24 -3.51
N PRO A 233 -4.13 -48.21 -2.58
CA PRO A 233 -4.84 -48.02 -1.33
C PRO A 233 -4.09 -47.03 -0.42
N VAL A 234 -4.73 -45.91 -0.09
CA VAL A 234 -4.21 -44.90 0.85
C VAL A 234 -4.57 -45.31 2.27
N SER A 235 -3.58 -45.56 3.14
CA SER A 235 -3.84 -45.84 4.56
C SER A 235 -4.30 -44.57 5.29
N ARG A 236 -5.44 -44.64 5.97
CA ARG A 236 -6.03 -43.53 6.75
C ARG A 236 -5.74 -43.70 8.23
N GLU A 237 -4.47 -43.73 8.62
CA GLU A 237 -4.11 -43.73 10.04
C GLU A 237 -4.03 -42.29 10.56
N VAL A 238 -5.02 -41.87 11.36
CA VAL A 238 -5.00 -40.58 12.04
C VAL A 238 -4.24 -40.72 13.36
N LYS A 239 -2.99 -40.24 13.41
CA LYS A 239 -2.23 -40.12 14.66
C LYS A 239 -2.39 -38.72 15.23
N ALA A 240 -3.14 -38.60 16.32
CA ALA A 240 -3.25 -37.35 17.07
C ALA A 240 -2.03 -37.19 17.98
N ASN A 241 -1.26 -36.12 17.78
CA ASN A 241 -0.18 -35.79 18.70
C ASN A 241 -0.78 -35.25 20.02
N PRO A 242 -0.26 -35.68 21.19
CA PRO A 242 -0.75 -35.18 22.48
C PRO A 242 -0.50 -33.68 22.60
N VAL A 243 -1.47 -32.96 23.17
CA VAL A 243 -1.38 -31.51 23.31
C VAL A 243 -0.27 -31.16 24.32
N ASN A 244 0.58 -30.20 23.95
CA ASN A 244 1.69 -29.79 24.80
C ASN A 244 1.19 -29.01 26.04
N GLU A 245 1.16 -29.68 27.19
CA GLU A 245 0.68 -29.11 28.45
C GLU A 245 1.43 -27.85 28.89
N LYS A 246 2.71 -27.70 28.52
CA LYS A 246 3.50 -26.51 28.86
C LYS A 246 2.97 -25.26 28.16
N VAL A 247 2.38 -25.42 26.97
CA VAL A 247 1.76 -24.32 26.22
C VAL A 247 0.40 -23.97 26.82
N LEU A 248 -0.41 -24.98 27.15
CA LEU A 248 -1.74 -24.80 27.75
C LEU A 248 -1.68 -24.13 29.14
N LYS A 249 -0.72 -24.54 29.99
CA LYS A 249 -0.58 -24.04 31.37
C LYS A 249 0.27 -22.77 31.48
N ARG A 250 0.74 -22.21 30.35
CA ARG A 250 1.67 -21.06 30.31
C ARG A 250 1.10 -19.78 30.93
N THR A 251 -0.21 -19.59 30.87
CA THR A 251 -0.88 -18.40 31.41
C THR A 251 -2.14 -18.76 32.17
N SER A 252 -2.11 -18.57 33.49
CA SER A 252 -3.30 -18.63 34.34
C SER A 252 -4.25 -17.47 34.03
N LEU A 253 -5.56 -17.73 34.17
CA LEU A 253 -6.64 -16.74 34.02
C LEU A 253 -6.42 -15.51 34.92
N GLN A 254 -5.89 -15.72 36.13
CA GLN A 254 -5.54 -14.62 37.04
C GLN A 254 -4.45 -13.71 36.47
N LYS A 255 -3.46 -14.27 35.75
CA LYS A 255 -2.38 -13.51 35.11
C LYS A 255 -2.91 -12.68 33.93
N ILE A 256 -3.90 -13.21 33.21
CA ILE A 256 -4.58 -12.51 32.11
C ILE A 256 -5.40 -11.33 32.68
N MET A 257 -6.18 -11.56 33.73
CA MET A 257 -6.96 -10.50 34.38
C MET A 257 -6.09 -9.38 34.96
N ARG A 258 -4.97 -9.72 35.62
CA ARG A 258 -3.99 -8.73 36.10
C ARG A 258 -3.43 -7.89 34.94
N LYS A 259 -3.02 -8.52 33.84
CA LYS A 259 -2.54 -7.82 32.63
C LYS A 259 -3.61 -6.92 32.01
N ALA A 260 -4.87 -7.36 31.98
CA ALA A 260 -5.97 -6.55 31.46
C ALA A 260 -6.22 -5.31 32.34
N LYS A 261 -6.16 -5.46 33.67
CA LYS A 261 -6.30 -4.36 34.63
C LYS A 261 -5.17 -3.35 34.49
N THR A 262 -3.91 -3.80 34.42
CA THR A 262 -2.75 -2.91 34.24
C THR A 262 -2.83 -2.17 32.90
N ARG A 263 -3.21 -2.86 31.81
CA ARG A 263 -3.40 -2.25 30.50
C ARG A 263 -4.48 -1.15 30.54
N ARG A 264 -5.62 -1.40 31.19
CA ARG A 264 -6.71 -0.41 31.29
C ARG A 264 -6.27 0.85 32.03
N VAL A 265 -5.53 0.70 33.13
CA VAL A 265 -4.97 1.84 33.89
C VAL A 265 -3.97 2.63 33.04
N GLU A 266 -3.10 1.95 32.31
CA GLU A 266 -2.09 2.62 31.47
C GLU A 266 -2.71 3.37 30.29
N VAL A 267 -3.71 2.77 29.63
CA VAL A 267 -4.48 3.45 28.58
C VAL A 267 -5.16 4.69 29.14
N GLY A 268 -5.82 4.60 30.31
CA GLY A 268 -6.43 5.76 30.96
C GLY A 268 -5.44 6.90 31.22
N LYS A 269 -4.24 6.58 31.71
CA LYS A 269 -3.16 7.57 31.92
C LYS A 269 -2.72 8.23 30.60
N LYS A 270 -2.52 7.45 29.53
CA LYS A 270 -2.15 7.97 28.20
C LYS A 270 -3.25 8.85 27.61
N THR A 271 -4.51 8.44 27.77
CA THR A 271 -5.68 9.23 27.35
C THR A 271 -5.73 10.56 28.08
N LEU A 272 -5.58 10.58 29.41
CA LEU A 272 -5.52 11.83 30.18
C LEU A 272 -4.37 12.73 29.72
N GLN A 273 -3.17 12.17 29.54
CA GLN A 273 -2.00 12.93 29.09
C GLN A 273 -2.19 13.56 27.71
N LYS A 274 -2.94 12.91 26.81
CA LYS A 274 -3.30 13.45 25.49
C LYS A 274 -4.16 14.72 25.61
N TYR A 275 -5.05 14.78 26.61
CA TYR A 275 -5.96 15.91 26.81
C TYR A 275 -5.39 17.01 27.73
N LEU A 276 -4.33 16.71 28.49
CA LEU A 276 -3.60 17.68 29.32
C LEU A 276 -2.55 18.49 28.54
N ARG A 277 -2.11 18.03 27.36
CA ARG A 277 -1.05 18.70 26.60
C ARG A 277 -1.64 19.72 25.60
N GLN A 278 -1.49 21.00 26.00
CA GLN A 278 -1.58 22.27 25.25
C GLN A 278 -2.94 23.01 25.22
N PRO A 279 -3.04 24.17 25.91
CA PRO A 279 -3.65 25.36 25.35
C PRO A 279 -2.72 25.94 24.26
N PRO A 280 -3.25 26.45 23.14
CA PRO A 280 -2.45 27.21 22.18
C PRO A 280 -1.94 28.52 22.81
N GLU A 281 -0.68 28.86 22.51
CA GLU A 281 -0.08 30.15 22.85
C GLU A 281 -0.91 31.27 22.20
N GLY A 282 -1.60 32.10 23.00
CA GLY A 282 -2.26 33.29 22.46
C GLY A 282 -3.46 33.90 23.20
N GLN A 283 -3.93 33.36 24.34
CA GLN A 283 -5.02 34.02 25.09
C GLN A 283 -4.70 34.06 26.59
N MET A 284 -4.25 35.25 27.04
CA MET A 284 -4.17 35.63 28.44
C MET A 284 -5.60 35.79 28.97
N ALA A 285 -6.07 34.86 29.80
CA ALA A 285 -7.27 35.03 30.60
C ALA A 285 -6.86 35.44 32.02
N GLY A 286 -7.51 36.50 32.50
CA GLY A 286 -7.15 37.29 33.67
C GLY A 286 -7.20 36.58 35.02
N GLU A 287 -6.62 37.29 35.98
CA GLU A 287 -6.48 36.94 37.39
C GLU A 287 -7.85 36.79 38.06
N GLY A 288 -8.11 35.60 38.62
CA GLY A 288 -9.28 35.35 39.46
C GLY A 288 -9.68 33.89 39.49
N GLU A 289 -9.44 33.26 40.64
CA GLU A 289 -9.95 31.96 41.10
C GLU A 289 -9.11 30.71 40.78
N ALA A 290 -8.88 29.94 41.85
CA ALA A 290 -7.93 28.86 41.96
C ALA A 290 -8.35 27.58 41.21
N GLU A 291 -7.46 27.14 40.33
CA GLU A 291 -7.09 25.75 40.02
C GLU A 291 -8.21 24.69 39.88
N LYS A 292 -8.74 24.59 38.66
CA LYS A 292 -9.11 23.29 38.05
C LYS A 292 -8.31 23.13 36.75
N PRO A 293 -7.58 22.03 36.54
CA PRO A 293 -6.82 21.84 35.30
C PRO A 293 -7.80 21.82 34.13
N ALA A 294 -7.68 22.81 33.25
CA ALA A 294 -8.55 23.01 32.10
C ALA A 294 -8.54 21.76 31.21
N LEU A 295 -9.64 21.01 31.25
CA LEU A 295 -9.95 20.02 30.23
C LEU A 295 -10.08 20.81 28.91
N CYS A 296 -9.27 20.47 27.91
CA CYS A 296 -9.32 21.11 26.60
C CYS A 296 -10.77 21.08 26.08
N ASN A 297 -11.43 22.24 26.05
CA ASN A 297 -12.78 22.35 25.50
C ASN A 297 -12.71 21.89 24.04
N PRO A 298 -13.56 20.93 23.60
CA PRO A 298 -13.64 20.59 22.19
C PRO A 298 -13.93 21.87 21.38
N PRO A 299 -13.49 21.99 20.12
CA PRO A 299 -13.72 23.18 19.32
C PRO A 299 -15.20 23.52 19.32
N GLY A 300 -15.54 24.62 20.01
CA GLY A 300 -16.92 25.07 20.16
C GLY A 300 -17.44 25.43 18.78
N LEU A 301 -18.43 24.68 18.31
CA LEU A 301 -19.24 25.14 17.18
C LEU A 301 -19.93 26.43 17.62
N GLN A 302 -19.84 27.50 16.83
CA GLN A 302 -20.50 28.80 17.06
C GLN A 302 -22.01 28.69 17.33
N THR A 303 -22.61 27.55 17.03
CA THR A 303 -24.00 27.19 17.38
C THR A 303 -24.24 27.12 18.89
N MET A 304 -23.22 26.88 19.71
CA MET A 304 -23.32 26.81 21.17
C MET A 304 -23.36 28.21 21.84
N GLU A 305 -22.86 29.24 21.17
CA GLU A 305 -22.78 30.61 21.70
C GLU A 305 -24.01 31.47 21.34
N ARG A 306 -24.96 30.91 20.57
CA ARG A 306 -26.18 31.62 20.20
C ARG A 306 -27.17 31.57 21.38
N PRO A 307 -27.61 32.72 21.93
CA PRO A 307 -28.67 32.72 22.93
C PRO A 307 -29.90 32.10 22.29
N SER A 308 -30.28 30.92 22.78
CA SER A 308 -31.42 30.18 22.26
C SER A 308 -32.33 29.87 23.44
N ASP A 309 -33.58 30.35 23.37
CA ASP A 309 -34.62 30.20 24.40
C ASP A 309 -35.13 28.75 24.53
N LYS A 310 -34.31 27.76 24.21
CA LYS A 310 -34.68 26.34 24.18
C LYS A 310 -35.08 25.84 25.55
N GLU A 311 -34.42 26.31 26.61
CA GLU A 311 -34.74 25.93 27.99
C GLU A 311 -36.10 26.49 28.40
N ARG A 312 -36.37 27.76 28.10
CA ARG A 312 -37.67 28.39 28.34
C ARG A 312 -38.80 27.69 27.58
N ILE A 313 -38.62 27.42 26.29
CA ILE A 313 -39.61 26.72 25.46
C ILE A 313 -39.83 25.28 25.97
N ARG A 314 -38.76 24.59 26.38
CA ARG A 314 -38.87 23.24 26.98
C ARG A 314 -39.70 23.28 28.26
N GLU A 315 -39.44 24.23 29.16
CA GLU A 315 -40.19 24.36 30.40
C GLU A 315 -41.66 24.70 30.18
N GLU A 316 -41.97 25.58 29.21
CA GLU A 316 -43.35 25.88 28.83
C GLU A 316 -44.08 24.63 28.32
N VAL A 317 -43.46 23.88 27.41
CA VAL A 317 -44.04 22.64 26.87
C VAL A 317 -44.19 21.56 27.94
N GLU A 318 -43.21 21.41 28.84
CA GLU A 318 -43.32 20.45 29.95
C GLU A 318 -44.43 20.84 30.94
N LYS A 319 -44.62 22.14 31.20
CA LYS A 319 -45.72 22.64 32.04
C LYS A 319 -47.07 22.39 31.40
N GLU A 320 -47.23 22.69 30.11
CA GLU A 320 -48.46 22.40 29.36
C GLU A 320 -48.78 20.89 29.39
N ARG A 321 -47.79 20.04 29.08
CA ARG A 321 -47.97 18.58 29.12
C ARG A 321 -48.27 18.03 30.52
N ASN A 322 -47.67 18.60 31.56
CA ASN A 322 -47.97 18.22 32.94
C ASN A 322 -49.36 18.69 33.39
N ALA A 323 -49.84 19.84 32.90
CA ALA A 323 -51.19 20.32 33.17
C ALA A 323 -52.26 19.47 32.48
N GLU A 324 -51.98 18.94 31.30
CA GLU A 324 -52.84 17.97 30.61
C GLU A 324 -52.82 16.56 31.24
N LEU A 325 -51.83 16.29 32.10
CA LEU A 325 -51.64 14.96 32.68
C LEU A 325 -52.70 14.67 33.76
N THR A 326 -53.74 13.92 33.38
CA THR A 326 -54.78 13.41 34.29
C THR A 326 -54.36 12.18 35.08
N PHE A 327 -53.12 11.71 34.88
CA PHE A 327 -52.59 10.52 35.54
C PHE A 327 -52.14 10.84 36.96
N ALA A 328 -52.89 10.35 37.95
CA ALA A 328 -52.47 10.32 39.35
C ALA A 328 -51.83 8.95 39.65
N PRO A 329 -50.49 8.83 39.69
CA PRO A 329 -49.85 7.58 40.08
C PRO A 329 -50.24 7.24 41.51
N LYS A 330 -50.69 6.00 41.75
CA LYS A 330 -50.77 5.48 43.12
C LYS A 330 -49.35 5.37 43.64
N VAL A 331 -48.98 6.28 44.54
CA VAL A 331 -47.72 6.20 45.28
C VAL A 331 -47.78 4.90 46.07
N GLY A 332 -46.90 3.96 45.73
CA GLY A 332 -46.74 2.74 46.51
C GLY A 332 -46.39 3.13 47.94
N GLY A 333 -47.06 2.53 48.93
CA GLY A 333 -46.72 2.73 50.33
C GLY A 333 -45.25 2.41 50.59
N GLU A 334 -44.70 2.98 51.66
CA GLU A 334 -43.33 2.72 52.08
C GLU A 334 -43.07 1.21 52.14
N VAL A 335 -42.00 0.78 51.49
CA VAL A 335 -41.61 -0.62 51.43
C VAL A 335 -41.26 -1.05 52.85
N PRO A 336 -41.81 -2.15 53.38
CA PRO A 336 -41.45 -2.63 54.70
C PRO A 336 -39.94 -2.86 54.79
N GLU A 337 -39.30 -2.37 55.85
CA GLU A 337 -37.92 -2.72 56.15
C GLU A 337 -37.84 -4.21 56.50
N PHE A 338 -37.34 -5.03 55.58
CA PHE A 338 -37.02 -6.42 55.86
C PHE A 338 -35.68 -6.47 56.62
N GLY A 339 -35.71 -6.87 57.89
CA GLY A 339 -34.51 -7.15 58.67
C GLY A 339 -33.66 -8.27 58.05
N GLU A 340 -32.38 -8.35 58.43
CA GLU A 340 -31.43 -9.34 57.91
C GLU A 340 -31.98 -10.76 58.04
N ALA A 341 -32.25 -11.40 56.89
CA ALA A 341 -32.67 -12.78 56.84
C ALA A 341 -31.46 -13.69 57.14
N GLU A 342 -31.54 -14.47 58.22
CA GLU A 342 -30.54 -15.46 58.55
C GLU A 342 -30.59 -16.60 57.51
N VAL A 343 -29.76 -16.52 56.48
CA VAL A 343 -29.65 -17.53 55.43
C VAL A 343 -28.97 -18.77 56.02
N ARG A 344 -29.76 -19.75 56.45
CA ARG A 344 -29.24 -21.07 56.85
C ARG A 344 -28.70 -21.79 55.61
N LEU A 345 -27.38 -21.92 55.53
CA LEU A 345 -26.72 -22.71 54.50
C LEU A 345 -27.00 -24.20 54.73
N ASN A 346 -27.51 -24.87 53.71
CA ASN A 346 -27.69 -26.31 53.74
C ASN A 346 -26.32 -27.01 53.76
N THR A 347 -26.23 -28.16 54.42
CA THR A 347 -25.00 -28.97 54.57
C THR A 347 -24.25 -29.22 53.26
N ALA A 348 -24.96 -29.28 52.13
CA ALA A 348 -24.37 -29.42 50.80
C ALA A 348 -23.52 -28.21 50.35
N ALA A 349 -23.75 -27.01 50.88
CA ALA A 349 -22.94 -25.82 50.62
C ALA A 349 -21.64 -25.81 51.44
N ILE A 350 -21.68 -26.38 52.65
CA ILE A 350 -20.51 -26.51 53.53
C ILE A 350 -19.51 -27.52 52.95
N LEU A 351 -19.99 -28.65 52.41
CA LEU A 351 -19.16 -29.71 51.83
C LEU A 351 -18.46 -29.35 50.50
N ARG A 352 -18.74 -28.18 49.91
CA ARG A 352 -18.06 -27.70 48.69
C ARG A 352 -16.95 -26.68 48.97
N ALA A 353 -16.81 -26.25 50.23
CA ALA A 353 -15.85 -25.24 50.62
C ALA A 353 -14.54 -25.82 51.19
N ASP A 354 -14.50 -27.12 51.52
CA ASP A 354 -13.31 -27.86 51.94
C ASP A 354 -12.57 -28.54 50.77
#